data_AF-A0A7S3URS1-F1
#
_entry.id   AF-A0A7S3URS1-F1
#
_cell.length_a   1.000
_cell.length_b   1.000
_cell.length_c   1.000
_cell.angle_alpha   90.00
_cell.angle_beta   90.00
_cell.angle_gamma   90.00
#
_symmetry.space_group_name_H-M   'P 1'
#
loop_
_entity.id
_entity.type
_entity.pdbx_description
1 polymer ?
#
loop_
_entity_poly.entity_id
_entity_poly.type
_entity_poly.pdbx_seq_one_letter_code
_entity_poly.pdbx_strand_id
1 'polypeptide(L)'
;MWGDLVAGKPRLENTLGVDAREMKADMYLKMFKQSTDLDHPCRIPGSAFLRCLKANFASQEGDRDSKCGQAFNVFDACRNGIKQQQAEATDTAIAKQDIADQRAKGLFQRRTILLDTLSK
;
A
#
# COMPACT_ATOMS: atom_id res chain seq x y z
N MET A 1 3.15 -13.73 0.94
CA MET A 1 3.61 -12.84 2.04
C MET A 1 3.36 -11.36 1.75
N TRP A 2 4.09 -10.71 0.82
CA TRP A 2 3.83 -9.28 0.51
C TRP A 2 2.42 -9.02 0.00
N GLY A 3 1.91 -9.88 -0.90
CA GLY A 3 0.53 -9.80 -1.36
C GLY A 3 -0.49 -9.85 -0.22
N ASP A 4 -0.22 -10.63 0.84
CA ASP A 4 -1.09 -10.70 2.02
C ASP A 4 -1.00 -9.41 2.85
N LEU A 5 0.18 -8.81 2.94
CA LEU A 5 0.38 -7.56 3.67
C LEU A 5 -0.29 -6.37 2.98
N VAL A 6 -0.36 -6.35 1.65
CA VAL A 6 -0.89 -5.21 0.88
C VAL A 6 -2.35 -5.39 0.46
N ALA A 7 -2.76 -6.59 0.05
CA ALA A 7 -4.08 -6.83 -0.54
C ALA A 7 -4.87 -7.94 0.16
N GLY A 8 -4.19 -8.98 0.64
CA GLY A 8 -4.82 -10.09 1.36
C GLY A 8 -4.92 -9.84 2.86
N LYS A 9 -5.09 -10.94 3.60
CA LYS A 9 -5.01 -10.99 5.07
C LYS A 9 -3.88 -11.93 5.45
N PRO A 10 -2.86 -11.49 6.21
CA PRO A 10 -1.85 -12.40 6.74
C PRO A 10 -2.49 -13.48 7.62
N ARG A 11 -2.26 -14.75 7.29
CA ARG A 11 -2.83 -15.93 7.98
C ARG A 11 -1.72 -16.93 8.35
N LEU A 12 -1.95 -17.69 9.41
CA LEU A 12 -1.09 -18.80 9.85
C LEU A 12 -1.90 -20.10 9.74
N GLU A 13 -1.78 -20.81 8.62
CA GLU A 13 -2.65 -21.93 8.29
C GLU A 13 -2.54 -23.05 9.35
N ASN A 14 -3.67 -23.67 9.69
CA ASN A 14 -3.70 -24.79 10.64
C ASN A 14 -2.98 -26.05 10.12
N THR A 15 -2.67 -26.12 8.83
CA THR A 15 -1.87 -27.18 8.21
C THR A 15 -0.39 -27.11 8.58
N LEU A 16 0.07 -25.96 9.09
CA LEU A 16 1.44 -25.76 9.54
C LEU A 16 1.63 -26.28 10.97
N GLY A 17 2.80 -26.87 11.23
CA GLY A 17 3.25 -27.14 12.60
C GLY A 17 3.31 -25.86 13.44
N VAL A 18 3.23 -26.01 14.76
CA VAL A 18 3.22 -24.87 15.71
C VAL A 18 4.42 -23.95 15.49
N ASP A 19 5.62 -24.50 15.39
CA ASP A 19 6.87 -23.75 15.19
C ASP A 19 6.90 -23.05 13.82
N ALA A 20 6.35 -23.69 12.78
CA ALA A 20 6.24 -23.08 11.46
C ALA A 20 5.28 -21.88 11.46
N ARG A 21 4.22 -21.92 12.27
CA ARG A 21 3.30 -20.78 12.45
C ARG A 21 3.98 -19.64 13.20
N GLU A 22 4.76 -19.93 14.23
CA GLU A 22 5.55 -18.92 14.93
C GLU A 22 6.57 -18.25 13.99
N MET A 23 7.33 -19.04 13.24
CA MET A 23 8.30 -18.54 12.27
C MET A 23 7.62 -17.68 11.18
N LYS A 24 6.48 -18.12 10.65
CA LYS A 24 5.72 -17.36 9.66
C LYS A 24 5.22 -16.02 10.22
N ALA A 25 4.75 -15.98 11.46
CA ALA A 25 4.36 -14.74 12.14
C ALA A 25 5.55 -13.77 12.28
N ASP A 26 6.73 -14.30 12.63
CA ASP A 26 7.96 -13.51 12.72
C ASP A 26 8.43 -12.97 11.37
N MET A 27 8.31 -13.77 10.31
CA MET A 27 8.59 -13.31 8.95
C MET A 27 7.67 -12.17 8.54
N TYR A 28 6.37 -12.27 8.77
CA TYR A 28 5.43 -11.16 8.51
C TYR A 28 5.82 -9.91 9.29
N LEU A 29 6.10 -10.04 10.59
CA LEU A 29 6.45 -8.90 11.44
C LEU A 29 7.76 -8.25 11.01
N LYS A 30 8.79 -9.05 10.69
CA LYS A 30 10.08 -8.57 10.20
C LYS A 30 9.93 -7.86 8.86
N MET A 31 9.27 -8.50 7.89
CA MET A 31 9.03 -7.93 6.57
C MET A 31 8.29 -6.60 6.68
N PHE A 32 7.20 -6.57 7.45
CA PHE A 32 6.41 -5.36 7.63
C PHE A 32 7.21 -4.22 8.27
N LYS A 33 8.00 -4.50 9.32
CA LYS A 33 8.87 -3.49 9.95
C LYS A 33 9.96 -2.98 9.02
N GLN A 34 10.46 -3.81 8.10
CA GLN A 34 11.45 -3.40 7.11
C GLN A 34 10.83 -2.58 5.97
N SER A 35 9.55 -2.81 5.67
CA SER A 35 8.81 -2.08 4.63
C SER A 35 8.15 -0.79 5.12
N THR A 36 8.11 -0.53 6.43
CA THR A 36 7.45 0.65 7.01
C THR A 36 8.34 1.29 8.07
N ASP A 37 8.68 2.56 7.86
CA ASP A 37 9.35 3.39 8.86
C ASP A 37 8.38 3.82 9.97
N LEU A 38 8.86 4.66 10.91
CA LEU A 38 8.05 5.13 12.03
C LEU A 38 6.97 6.13 11.62
N ASP A 39 7.18 6.84 10.51
CA ASP A 39 6.29 7.88 10.01
C ASP A 39 5.19 7.32 9.10
N HIS A 40 5.37 6.09 8.60
CA HIS A 40 4.40 5.43 7.75
C HIS A 40 3.05 5.25 8.49
N PRO A 41 1.92 5.75 7.94
CA PRO A 41 0.64 5.83 8.66
C PRO A 41 0.11 4.46 9.11
N CYS A 42 0.39 3.40 8.34
CA CYS A 42 -0.03 2.04 8.71
C CYS A 42 0.93 1.30 9.66
N ARG A 43 2.05 1.90 10.06
CA ARG A 43 3.09 1.25 10.87
C ARG A 43 2.55 0.71 12.20
N ILE A 44 1.78 1.54 12.90
CA ILE A 44 1.18 1.21 14.19
C ILE A 44 0.10 0.13 14.03
N PRO A 45 -0.96 0.32 13.21
CA PRO A 45 -2.03 -0.66 13.12
C PRO A 45 -1.56 -2.00 12.53
N GLY A 46 -0.68 -1.99 11.52
CA GLY A 46 -0.12 -3.22 10.96
C GLY A 46 0.72 -3.99 11.98
N SER A 47 1.53 -3.28 12.78
CA SER A 47 2.29 -3.94 13.86
C SER A 47 1.41 -4.45 14.99
N ALA A 48 0.32 -3.77 15.32
CA ALA A 48 -0.64 -4.24 16.32
C ALA A 48 -1.28 -5.56 15.88
N PHE A 49 -1.74 -5.64 14.63
CA PHE A 49 -2.30 -6.86 14.06
C PHE A 49 -1.27 -8.01 14.00
N LEU A 50 -0.06 -7.76 13.48
CA LEU A 50 0.96 -8.79 13.36
C LEU A 50 1.49 -9.27 14.72
N ARG A 51 1.55 -8.38 15.73
CA ARG A 51 1.82 -8.79 17.13
C ARG A 51 0.69 -9.64 17.70
N CYS A 52 -0.58 -9.35 17.37
CA CYS A 52 -1.70 -10.19 17.77
C CYS A 52 -1.61 -11.60 17.16
N LEU A 53 -1.27 -11.70 15.87
CA LEU A 53 -1.02 -12.99 15.22
C LEU A 53 0.11 -13.76 15.91
N LYS A 54 1.24 -13.09 16.19
CA LYS A 54 2.35 -13.70 16.92
C LYS A 54 1.92 -14.14 18.32
N ALA A 55 1.23 -13.32 19.10
CA ALA A 55 0.80 -13.69 20.45
C ALA A 55 -0.15 -14.90 20.48
N ASN A 56 -0.81 -15.21 19.37
CA ASN A 56 -1.77 -16.30 19.26
C ASN A 56 -1.36 -17.36 18.22
N PHE A 57 -0.06 -17.52 17.91
CA PHE A 57 0.39 -18.45 16.85
C PHE A 57 -0.06 -19.90 17.09
N ALA A 58 -0.15 -20.33 18.35
CA ALA A 58 -0.53 -21.68 18.75
C ALA A 58 -2.04 -21.95 18.58
N SER A 59 -2.88 -20.93 18.66
CA SER A 59 -4.33 -21.02 18.49
C SER A 59 -4.73 -21.49 17.09
N GLN A 60 -5.92 -22.08 16.99
CA GLN A 60 -6.55 -22.38 15.71
C GLN A 60 -6.95 -21.09 14.99
N GLU A 61 -7.03 -21.16 13.66
CA GLU A 61 -7.33 -20.00 12.81
C GLU A 61 -8.60 -19.23 13.18
N GLY A 62 -9.70 -19.93 13.48
CA GLY A 62 -10.96 -19.27 13.89
C GLY A 62 -10.85 -18.47 15.19
N ASP A 63 -10.14 -19.01 16.19
CA ASP A 63 -9.89 -18.32 17.47
C ASP A 63 -8.99 -17.08 17.27
N ARG A 64 -7.95 -17.21 16.44
CA ARG A 64 -7.11 -16.05 16.07
C ARG A 64 -7.91 -14.98 15.33
N ASP A 65 -8.77 -15.37 14.40
CA ASP A 65 -9.56 -14.43 13.61
C ASP A 65 -10.53 -13.65 14.51
N SER A 66 -11.11 -14.29 15.53
CA SER A 66 -11.91 -13.62 16.56
C SER A 66 -11.09 -12.61 17.38
N LYS A 67 -9.90 -13.01 17.84
CA LYS A 67 -9.03 -12.15 18.69
C LYS A 67 -8.39 -10.99 17.93
N CYS A 68 -7.95 -11.23 16.70
CA CYS A 68 -7.16 -10.28 15.93
C CYS A 68 -7.97 -9.56 14.83
N GLY A 69 -9.23 -9.94 14.60
CA GLY A 69 -10.07 -9.39 13.54
C GLY A 69 -10.22 -7.88 13.60
N GLN A 70 -10.47 -7.32 14.78
CA GLN A 70 -10.61 -5.87 14.93
C GLN A 70 -9.31 -5.12 14.61
N ALA A 71 -8.16 -5.65 15.05
CA ALA A 71 -6.85 -5.08 14.71
C ALA A 71 -6.59 -5.14 13.20
N PHE A 72 -7.02 -6.22 12.54
CA PHE A 72 -6.95 -6.34 11.08
C PHE A 72 -7.81 -5.29 10.38
N ASN A 73 -9.06 -5.06 10.82
CA ASN A 73 -9.94 -4.08 10.20
C ASN A 73 -9.35 -2.67 10.21
N VAL A 74 -8.70 -2.28 11.32
CA VAL A 74 -8.01 -0.98 11.40
C VAL A 74 -6.80 -0.94 10.47
N PHE A 75 -6.02 -2.02 10.41
CA PHE A 75 -4.89 -2.11 9.47
C PHE A 75 -5.34 -2.06 8.01
N ASP A 76 -6.43 -2.76 7.67
CA ASP A 76 -6.97 -2.82 6.32
C ASP A 76 -7.56 -1.47 5.87
N ALA A 77 -8.27 -0.78 6.77
CA ALA A 77 -8.74 0.58 6.50
C ALA A 77 -7.58 1.52 6.13
N CYS A 78 -6.47 1.44 6.88
CA CYS A 78 -5.27 2.23 6.57
C CYS A 78 -4.67 1.87 5.20
N ARG A 79 -4.53 0.57 4.89
CA ARG A 79 -4.03 0.08 3.59
C ARG A 79 -4.88 0.57 2.43
N ASN A 80 -6.20 0.50 2.58
CA ASN A 80 -7.13 0.95 1.54
C ASN A 80 -7.05 2.47 1.35
N GLY A 81 -6.86 3.23 2.44
CA GLY A 81 -6.59 4.67 2.36
C GLY A 81 -5.32 5.00 1.55
N ILE A 82 -4.22 4.27 1.73
CA ILE A 82 -3.00 4.46 0.93
C ILE A 82 -3.25 4.16 -0.55
N LYS A 83 -3.95 3.06 -0.86
CA LYS A 83 -4.27 2.71 -2.26
C LYS A 83 -5.12 3.79 -2.93
N GLN A 84 -6.09 4.34 -2.21
CA GLN A 84 -6.91 5.42 -2.70
C GLN A 84 -6.07 6.68 -2.96
N GLN A 85 -5.22 7.08 -2.01
CA GLN A 85 -4.30 8.22 -2.19
C GLN A 85 -3.38 8.03 -3.38
N GLN A 86 -2.85 6.81 -3.59
CA GLN A 86 -2.01 6.49 -4.73
C GLN A 86 -2.77 6.64 -6.06
N ALA A 87 -4.01 6.15 -6.14
CA ALA A 87 -4.85 6.29 -7.32
C ALA A 87 -5.13 7.77 -7.63
N GLU A 88 -5.58 8.53 -6.63
CA GLU A 88 -5.89 9.96 -6.76
C GLU A 88 -4.67 10.80 -7.16
N ALA A 89 -3.51 10.52 -6.57
CA ALA A 89 -2.26 11.19 -6.92
C ALA A 89 -1.83 10.89 -8.37
N THR A 90 -2.02 9.65 -8.82
CA THR A 90 -1.70 9.23 -10.19
C THR A 90 -2.61 9.93 -11.19
N ASP A 91 -3.93 9.91 -10.96
CA ASP A 91 -4.90 10.56 -11.85
C ASP A 91 -4.65 12.07 -11.94
N THR A 92 -4.38 12.70 -10.79
CA THR A 92 -4.06 14.13 -10.73
C THR A 92 -2.77 14.47 -11.49
N ALA A 93 -1.74 13.63 -11.37
CA ALA A 93 -0.47 13.84 -12.05
C ALA A 93 -0.63 13.72 -13.58
N ILE A 94 -1.37 12.72 -14.05
CA ILE A 94 -1.66 12.52 -15.48
C ILE A 94 -2.41 13.72 -16.04
N ALA A 95 -3.46 14.18 -15.37
CA ALA A 95 -4.24 15.34 -15.81
C ALA A 95 -3.39 16.62 -15.89
N LYS A 96 -2.54 16.86 -14.88
CA LYS A 96 -1.63 18.03 -14.87
C LYS A 96 -0.61 17.95 -15.99
N GLN A 97 -0.09 16.77 -16.28
CA GLN A 97 0.87 16.55 -17.36
C GLN A 97 0.24 16.85 -18.73
N ASP A 98 -0.94 16.28 -19.02
CA ASP A 98 -1.62 16.52 -20.30
C ASP A 98 -1.93 18.01 -20.51
N ILE A 99 -2.43 18.72 -19.49
CA ILE A 99 -2.68 20.16 -19.58
C ILE A 99 -1.39 20.93 -19.91
N ALA A 100 -0.28 20.59 -19.28
CA ALA A 100 1.01 21.23 -19.53
C ALA A 100 1.51 20.96 -20.96
N ASP A 101 1.37 19.72 -21.44
CA ASP A 101 1.79 19.31 -22.77
C ASP A 101 0.94 19.95 -23.88
N GLN A 102 -0.38 20.01 -23.71
CA GLN A 102 -1.27 20.72 -24.63
C GLN A 102 -0.95 22.21 -24.67
N ARG A 103 -0.67 22.84 -23.51
CA ARG A 103 -0.26 24.24 -23.45
C ARG A 103 1.07 24.46 -24.18
N ALA A 104 2.06 23.59 -23.96
CA ALA A 104 3.35 23.67 -24.65
C ALA A 104 3.20 23.50 -26.17
N LYS A 105 2.37 22.55 -26.62
CA LYS A 105 2.04 22.34 -28.03
C LYS A 105 1.39 23.57 -28.66
N GLY A 106 0.41 24.19 -27.98
CA GLY A 106 -0.23 25.41 -28.45
C GLY A 106 0.75 26.58 -28.57
N LEU A 107 1.65 26.75 -27.59
CA LEU A 107 2.72 27.76 -27.65
C LEU A 107 3.70 27.51 -28.80
N PHE A 108 4.05 26.24 -29.05
CA PHE A 108 4.92 25.87 -30.16
C PHE A 108 4.30 26.18 -31.52
N GLN A 109 3.02 25.82 -31.72
CA GLN A 109 2.28 26.16 -32.94
C GLN A 109 2.21 27.68 -33.15
N ARG A 110 1.99 28.44 -32.08
CA ARG A 110 2.01 29.90 -32.14
C ARG A 110 3.38 30.44 -32.55
N ARG A 111 4.46 29.87 -32.01
CA ARG A 111 5.85 30.22 -32.40
C ARG A 111 6.09 29.98 -33.89
N THR A 112 5.66 28.84 -34.43
CA THR A 112 5.81 28.54 -35.86
C THR A 112 5.17 29.61 -36.74
N ILE A 113 3.92 29.98 -36.45
CA ILE A 113 3.20 31.04 -37.19
C ILE A 113 3.95 32.38 -37.12
N LEU A 114 4.48 32.74 -35.95
CA LEU A 114 5.23 33.97 -35.77
C LEU A 114 6.53 33.98 -36.59
N LEU A 115 7.24 32.85 -36.62
CA LEU A 115 8.46 32.71 -37.43
C LEU A 115 8.16 32.82 -38.93
N ASP A 116 7.09 32.18 -39.42
CA ASP A 116 6.68 32.26 -40.83
C ASP A 116 6.25 33.68 -41.24
N THR A 117 5.82 34.50 -40.27
CA THR A 117 5.45 35.90 -40.52
C THR A 117 6.67 36.82 -40.57
N LEU A 118 7.75 36.49 -39.85
CA LEU A 118 9.00 37.27 -39.83
C LEU A 118 9.90 37.01 -41.03
N SER A 119 9.73 35.89 -41.73
CA SER A 119 10.47 35.52 -42.95
C SER A 119 9.85 36.04 -44.25
N LYS A 120 8.82 36.89 -44.15
CA LYS A 120 8.27 37.70 -45.25
C LYS A 120 8.70 39.16 -45.09
#